data_AF-A0A1V2P7Z9-F1
#
_entry.id   AF-A0A1V2P7Z9-F1
#
_cell.length_a   1.000
_cell.length_b   1.000
_cell.length_c   1.000
_cell.angle_alpha   90.00
_cell.angle_beta   90.00
_cell.angle_gamma   90.00
#
_symmetry.space_group_name_H-M   'P 1'
#
loop_
_entity.id
_entity.type
_entity.pdbx_description
1 polymer ?
#
loop_
_entity_poly.entity_id
_entity_poly.type
_entity_poly.pdbx_seq_one_letter_code
_entity_poly.pdbx_strand_id
1 'polypeptide(L)' 'MNENNASRMIITMLAEGNPVWYVAAMVNMRSHDVYMVGRTAGYPDKAKLRRAVWAEKNRTRAAA' A
#
# COMPACT_ATOMS: atom_id res chain seq x y z
N MET A 1 -11.43 10.52 3.23
CA MET A 1 -10.33 9.63 3.66
C MET A 1 -9.08 10.47 3.77
N ASN A 2 -8.32 10.41 4.86
CA ASN A 2 -7.01 11.06 4.92
C ASN A 2 -6.08 10.39 3.89
N GLU A 3 -5.34 11.16 3.10
CA GLU A 3 -4.50 10.68 1.98
C GLU A 3 -3.45 9.64 2.45
N ASN A 4 -2.96 9.81 3.68
CA ASN A 4 -2.06 8.88 4.35
C ASN A 4 -2.71 7.52 4.68
N ASN A 5 -4.01 7.48 4.97
CA ASN A 5 -4.73 6.22 5.24
C ASN A 5 -5.01 5.44 3.95
N ALA A 6 -5.39 6.13 2.87
CA ALA A 6 -5.58 5.50 1.57
C ALA A 6 -4.26 4.88 1.06
N SER A 7 -3.15 5.61 1.18
CA SER A 7 -1.83 5.11 0.78
C SER A 7 -1.41 3.86 1.54
N ARG A 8 -1.59 3.83 2.87
CA ARG A 8 -1.32 2.63 3.69
C ARG A 8 -2.18 1.44 3.27
N MET A 9 -3.46 1.67 2.99
CA MET A 9 -4.39 0.61 2.57
C MET A 9 -3.97 0.03 1.22
N ILE A 10 -3.62 0.88 0.24
CA ILE A 10 -3.10 0.48 -1.07
C ILE A 10 -1.86 -0.41 -0.92
N ILE A 11 -0.85 0.08 -0.20
CA ILE A 11 0.43 -0.62 -0.03
C ILE A 11 0.22 -1.98 0.64
N THR A 12 -0.65 -2.05 1.65
CA THR A 12 -0.98 -3.29 2.36
C THR A 12 -1.64 -4.31 1.44
N MET A 13 -2.68 -3.89 0.71
CA MET A 13 -3.39 -4.80 -0.20
C MET A 13 -2.49 -5.29 -1.34
N LEU A 14 -1.61 -4.44 -1.87
CA LEU A 14 -0.63 -4.85 -2.89
C LEU A 14 0.39 -5.85 -2.32
N ALA A 15 0.84 -5.67 -1.07
CA ALA A 15 1.76 -6.60 -0.39
C ALA A 15 1.13 -7.97 -0.11
N GLU A 16 -0.18 -8.00 0.13
CA GLU A 16 -1.00 -9.22 0.24
C GLU A 16 -1.17 -9.94 -1.10
N GLY A 17 -0.83 -9.27 -2.21
CA GLY A 17 -0.85 -9.84 -3.56
C GLY A 17 -2.11 -9.52 -4.36
N ASN A 18 -2.94 -8.61 -3.87
CA ASN A 18 -4.11 -8.14 -4.62
C ASN A 18 -3.67 -7.40 -5.89
N PRO A 19 -4.35 -7.61 -7.03
CA PRO A 19 -4.03 -6.92 -8.26
C PRO A 19 -4.44 -5.44 -8.20
N VAL A 20 -3.70 -4.58 -8.92
CA VAL A 20 -3.89 -3.11 -8.91
C VAL A 20 -5.33 -2.71 -9.22
N TRP A 21 -5.99 -3.35 -10.19
CA TRP A 21 -7.38 -3.04 -10.57
C TRP A 21 -8.38 -3.30 -9.42
N TYR A 22 -8.13 -4.33 -8.61
CA TYR A 22 -8.99 -4.69 -7.49
C TYR A 22 -8.80 -3.71 -6.34
N VAL A 23 -7.54 -3.37 -6.03
CA VAL A 23 -7.21 -2.35 -5.03
C VAL A 23 -7.80 -0.99 -5.43
N ALA A 24 -7.70 -0.62 -6.71
CA ALA A 24 -8.29 0.60 -7.25
C ALA A 24 -9.80 0.69 -7.05
N ALA A 25 -10.52 -0.41 -7.27
CA ALA A 25 -11.95 -0.48 -6.98
C ALA A 25 -12.24 -0.33 -5.47
N MET A 26 -11.44 -0.99 -4.60
CA MET A 26 -11.57 -0.91 -3.15
C MET A 26 -11.36 0.50 -2.58
N VAL A 27 -10.37 1.24 -3.10
CA VAL A 27 -10.01 2.58 -2.61
C VAL A 27 -10.74 3.70 -3.35
N ASN A 28 -11.57 3.37 -4.34
CA ASN A 28 -12.21 4.31 -5.26
C ASN A 28 -11.22 5.28 -5.94
N MET A 29 -10.11 4.74 -6.47
CA MET A 29 -9.06 5.49 -7.18
C MET A 29 -8.81 4.89 -8.56
N ARG A 30 -8.09 5.62 -9.43
CA ARG A 30 -7.66 5.04 -10.71
C ARG A 30 -6.55 4.03 -10.46
N SER A 31 -6.53 2.97 -11.27
CA SER A 31 -5.46 1.97 -11.25
C SER A 31 -4.06 2.58 -11.42
N HIS A 32 -3.94 3.67 -12.19
CA HIS A 32 -2.69 4.40 -12.34
C HIS A 32 -2.20 5.00 -11.02
N ASP A 33 -3.09 5.62 -10.25
CA ASP A 33 -2.73 6.28 -8.98
C ASP A 33 -2.33 5.22 -7.93
N VAL A 34 -3.07 4.11 -7.87
CA VAL A 34 -2.72 2.95 -7.03
C VAL A 34 -1.36 2.38 -7.42
N TYR A 35 -1.08 2.25 -8.72
CA TYR A 35 0.23 1.82 -9.22
C TYR A 35 1.34 2.77 -8.79
N MET A 36 1.12 4.09 -8.89
CA MET A 36 2.12 5.09 -8.50
C MET A 36 2.40 5.05 -6.99
N VAL A 37 1.37 4.93 -6.15
CA VAL A 37 1.53 4.74 -4.69
C VAL A 37 2.25 3.43 -4.37
N GLY A 38 1.88 2.33 -5.04
CA GLY A 38 2.57 1.06 -4.88
C GLY A 38 4.04 1.16 -5.30
N ARG A 39 4.33 1.82 -6.41
CA ARG A 39 5.68 1.97 -6.99
C ARG A 39 6.61 2.71 -6.05
N THR A 40 6.16 3.79 -5.41
CA THR A 40 6.98 4.52 -4.41
C THR A 40 7.32 3.65 -3.20
N ALA A 41 6.46 2.69 -2.86
CA ALA A 41 6.70 1.70 -1.81
C ALA A 41 7.45 0.42 -2.28
N GLY A 42 7.76 0.31 -3.58
CA GLY A 42 8.53 -0.80 -4.15
C GLY A 42 7.75 -1.81 -5.00
N TYR A 43 6.46 -1.62 -5.28
CA TYR A 43 5.72 -2.42 -6.27
C TYR A 43 6.40 -2.32 -7.66
N PRO A 44 6.52 -3.42 -8.44
CA PRO A 44 5.94 -4.75 -8.26
C PRO A 44 6.75 -5.73 -7.40
N ASP A 45 7.84 -5.30 -6.74
CA ASP A 45 8.62 -6.16 -5.83
C ASP A 45 7.84 -6.39 -4.53
N LYS A 46 7.17 -7.55 -4.45
CA LYS A 46 6.38 -7.97 -3.29
C LYS A 46 7.21 -8.05 -2.01
N ALA A 47 8.50 -8.38 -2.07
CA ALA A 47 9.35 -8.47 -0.88
C ALA A 47 9.67 -7.08 -0.32
N LYS A 48 9.95 -6.09 -1.20
CA LYS A 48 10.08 -4.68 -0.78
C LYS A 48 8.78 -4.15 -0.17
N LEU A 49 7.64 -4.45 -0.78
CA LEU A 49 6.32 -4.08 -0.27
C LEU A 49 6.04 -4.64 1.12
N ARG A 50 6.27 -5.95 1.35
CA ARG A 50 6.07 -6.57 2.66
C ARG A 50 6.97 -5.95 3.73
N ARG A 51 8.22 -5.61 3.37
CA ARG A 51 9.14 -4.90 4.27
C ARG A 51 8.64 -3.49 4.61
N ALA A 52 8.12 -2.76 3.63
CA ALA A 52 7.52 -1.44 3.85
C ALA A 52 6.34 -1.51 4.83
N VAL A 53 5.43 -2.49 4.64
CA VAL A 53 4.30 -2.72 5.55
C VAL A 53 4.77 -3.09 6.95
N TRP A 54 5.78 -3.96 7.07
CA TRP A 54 6.32 -4.37 8.37
C TRP A 54 6.97 -3.19 9.12
N ALA A 55 7.78 -2.38 8.44
CA ALA A 55 8.40 -1.19 9.02
C ALA A 55 7.34 -0.21 9.54
N GLU A 56 6.25 -0.04 8.80
CA GLU A 56 5.15 0.86 9.17
C GLU A 56 4.36 0.36 10.38
N LYS A 57 4.06 -0.95 10.44
CA LYS A 57 3.42 -1.58 11.60
C LYS A 57 4.27 -1.42 12.86
N ASN A 58 5.59 -1.56 12.74
CA ASN A 58 6.49 -1.42 13.88
C ASN A 58 6.65 0.03 14.35
N ARG A 59 6.68 1.02 13.44
CA ARG A 59 6.63 2.44 13.85
C ARG A 59 5.38 2.76 14.64
N THR A 60 4.23 2.24 14.21
CA THR A 60 2.95 2.48 14.90
C THR A 60 2.96 1.85 16.29
N ARG A 61 3.58 0.67 16.46
CA ARG A 61 3.74 0.02 17.77
C ARG A 61 4.69 0.75 18.72
N ALA A 62 5.68 1.47 18.21
CA ALA A 62 6.62 2.22 19.04
C ALA A 62 6.08 3.59 19.49
N ALA A 63 4.97 4.05 18.91
CA ALA A 63 4.35 5.35 19.21
C ALA A 63 3.09 5.23 20.09
N ALA A 64 2.76 4.02 20.55
CA ALA A 64 1.65 3.70 21.46
C ALA A 64 2.18 3.39 22.86
#